data_AF-A0A450RVR3-F1
#
_entry.id   AF-A0A450RVR3-F1
#
_cell.length_a   1.000
_cell.length_b   1.000
_cell.length_c   1.000
_cell.angle_alpha   90.00
_cell.angle_beta   90.00
_cell.angle_gamma   90.00
#
_symmetry.space_group_name_H-M   'P 1'
#
loop_
_entity.id
_entity.type
_entity.pdbx_description
1 polymer ?
#
loop_
_entity_poly.entity_id
_entity_poly.type
_entity_poly.pdbx_seq_one_letter_code
_entity_poly.pdbx_strand_id
1 'polypeptide(L)'
;MKYLFVDDQPNHLDPHEEVLIDAGHEVDMARDIGVAWERIEEERKNGSPFDLVIIDLGLDREISEFDRENKELREAFRAPRSGQALGLRLWRRRKELQQRYCYLSNNPWILAEIDKKDPEFAGKTLEELDDILVLDKSKVWPDNVEEKFQRAHQKWQEEGWL
;
A
#
# COMPACT_ATOMS: atom_id res chain seq x y z
N MET A 1 -7.15 -13.19 -7.04
CA MET A 1 -6.09 -12.15 -7.11
C MET A 1 -5.02 -12.47 -6.07
N LYS A 2 -3.79 -12.00 -6.27
CA LYS A 2 -2.66 -12.17 -5.35
C LYS A 2 -2.42 -10.87 -4.57
N TYR A 3 -2.58 -10.91 -3.26
CA TYR A 3 -2.45 -9.77 -2.35
C TYR A 3 -1.20 -9.87 -1.48
N LEU A 4 -0.61 -8.73 -1.16
CA LEU A 4 0.41 -8.63 -0.11
C LEU A 4 -0.04 -7.63 0.95
N PHE A 5 -0.25 -8.09 2.18
CA PHE A 5 -0.49 -7.23 3.33
C PHE A 5 0.84 -6.83 3.97
N VAL A 6 1.02 -5.55 4.21
CA VAL A 6 2.19 -4.98 4.87
C VAL A 6 1.72 -4.29 6.14
N ASP A 7 1.81 -4.99 7.28
CA ASP A 7 1.26 -4.56 8.57
C ASP A 7 2.09 -5.19 9.71
N ASP A 8 2.49 -4.40 10.71
CA ASP A 8 3.27 -4.89 11.86
C ASP A 8 2.42 -5.58 12.93
N GLN A 9 1.09 -5.45 12.84
CA GLN A 9 0.08 -6.09 13.69
C GLN A 9 -0.90 -6.94 12.86
N PRO A 10 -0.41 -7.99 12.16
CA PRO A 10 -1.19 -8.74 11.18
C PRO A 10 -2.42 -9.45 11.75
N ASN A 11 -2.44 -9.76 13.05
CA ASN A 11 -3.54 -10.48 13.71
C ASN A 11 -4.92 -9.79 13.53
N HIS A 12 -4.93 -8.49 13.25
CA HIS A 12 -6.18 -7.75 12.99
C HIS A 12 -6.73 -7.97 11.58
N LEU A 13 -5.94 -8.55 10.68
CA LEU A 13 -6.28 -8.85 9.30
C LEU A 13 -6.62 -10.34 9.10
N ASP A 14 -6.44 -11.21 10.10
CA ASP A 14 -6.78 -12.64 10.02
C ASP A 14 -8.21 -12.87 9.48
N PRO A 15 -9.26 -12.15 9.95
CA PRO A 15 -10.61 -12.34 9.42
C PRO A 15 -10.76 -11.91 7.95
N HIS A 16 -9.96 -10.93 7.51
CA HIS A 16 -9.94 -10.46 6.12
C HIS A 16 -9.20 -11.44 5.21
N GLU A 17 -8.09 -11.99 5.70
CA GLU A 17 -7.32 -13.03 5.01
C GLU A 17 -8.18 -14.27 4.78
N GLU A 18 -8.87 -14.77 5.81
CA GLU A 18 -9.75 -15.95 5.69
C GLU A 18 -10.81 -15.75 4.61
N VAL A 19 -11.50 -14.60 4.59
CA VAL A 19 -12.52 -14.33 3.55
C VAL A 19 -11.91 -14.28 2.15
N LEU A 20 -10.76 -13.64 1.98
CA LEU A 20 -10.12 -13.55 0.67
C LEU A 20 -9.65 -14.93 0.19
N ILE A 21 -9.10 -15.75 1.08
CA ILE A 21 -8.71 -17.13 0.76
C ILE A 21 -9.95 -17.96 0.38
N ASP A 22 -11.03 -17.86 1.14
CA ASP A 22 -12.29 -18.57 0.87
C ASP A 22 -12.91 -18.15 -0.48
N ALA A 23 -12.73 -16.90 -0.88
CA ALA A 23 -13.10 -16.37 -2.19
C ALA A 23 -12.13 -16.78 -3.33
N GLY A 24 -11.07 -17.53 -3.03
CA GLY A 24 -10.11 -18.06 -4.01
C GLY A 24 -8.96 -17.11 -4.35
N HIS A 25 -8.65 -16.15 -3.46
CA HIS A 25 -7.50 -15.27 -3.59
C HIS A 25 -6.26 -15.84 -2.90
N GLU A 26 -5.08 -15.42 -3.35
CA GLU A 26 -3.81 -15.69 -2.68
C GLU A 26 -3.49 -14.48 -1.80
N VAL A 27 -3.15 -14.72 -0.53
CA VAL A 27 -2.81 -13.66 0.43
C VAL A 27 -1.45 -13.97 1.04
N ASP A 28 -0.54 -13.01 0.93
CA ASP A 28 0.76 -13.01 1.59
C ASP A 28 0.82 -11.90 2.64
N MET A 29 1.67 -12.09 3.65
CA MET A 29 1.90 -11.09 4.70
C MET A 29 3.38 -10.76 4.88
N ALA A 30 3.66 -9.48 5.07
CA ALA A 30 4.95 -8.92 5.47
C ALA A 30 4.78 -8.03 6.70
N ARG A 31 5.62 -8.26 7.72
CA ARG A 31 5.55 -7.54 9.02
C ARG A 31 6.31 -6.22 9.05
N ASP A 32 7.03 -5.92 8.00
CA ASP A 32 7.76 -4.67 7.83
C ASP A 32 8.01 -4.40 6.33
N ILE A 33 8.40 -3.16 6.05
CA ILE A 33 8.59 -2.70 4.68
C ILE A 33 9.79 -3.35 3.99
N GLY A 34 10.75 -3.92 4.72
CA GLY A 34 11.90 -4.62 4.14
C GLY A 34 11.51 -5.97 3.58
N VAL A 35 10.82 -6.78 4.40
CA VAL A 35 10.27 -8.06 3.95
C VAL A 35 9.27 -7.86 2.81
N ALA A 36 8.43 -6.82 2.89
CA ALA A 36 7.49 -6.51 1.82
C ALA A 36 8.23 -6.20 0.50
N TRP A 37 9.28 -5.39 0.60
CA TRP A 37 10.07 -4.98 -0.54
C TRP A 37 10.78 -6.15 -1.23
N GLU A 38 11.43 -7.03 -0.45
CA GLU A 38 12.06 -8.24 -0.97
C GLU A 38 11.07 -9.12 -1.76
N ARG A 39 9.87 -9.34 -1.19
CA ARG A 39 8.81 -10.11 -1.84
C ARG A 39 8.31 -9.47 -3.14
N ILE A 40 8.08 -8.16 -3.14
CA ILE A 40 7.65 -7.44 -4.35
C ILE A 40 8.69 -7.59 -5.46
N GLU A 41 9.98 -7.44 -5.15
CA GLU A 41 11.04 -7.61 -6.14
C GLU A 41 11.18 -9.06 -6.63
N GLU A 42 11.01 -10.04 -5.74
CA GLU A 42 11.04 -11.47 -6.08
C GLU A 42 9.88 -11.85 -7.02
N GLU A 43 8.64 -11.52 -6.66
CA GLU A 43 7.46 -11.77 -7.49
C GLU A 43 7.55 -11.08 -8.85
N ARG A 44 8.11 -9.87 -8.87
CA ARG A 44 8.39 -9.18 -10.12
C ARG A 44 9.38 -9.93 -11.00
N LYS A 45 10.48 -10.45 -10.43
CA LYS A 45 11.48 -11.26 -11.16
C LYS A 45 10.88 -12.57 -11.68
N ASN A 46 9.94 -13.15 -10.93
CA ASN A 46 9.21 -14.36 -11.31
C ASN A 46 8.14 -14.10 -12.37
N GLY A 47 7.91 -12.84 -12.75
CA GLY A 47 6.92 -12.46 -13.77
C GLY A 47 5.48 -12.51 -13.26
N SER A 48 5.28 -12.55 -11.94
CA SER A 48 3.99 -12.70 -11.27
C SER A 48 3.83 -11.67 -10.13
N PRO A 49 3.91 -10.36 -10.43
CA PRO A 49 3.74 -9.32 -9.40
C PRO A 49 2.39 -9.46 -8.68
N PHE A 50 2.32 -8.96 -7.45
CA PHE A 50 1.06 -8.91 -6.70
C PHE A 50 0.05 -8.05 -7.45
N ASP A 51 -1.22 -8.48 -7.45
CA ASP A 51 -2.29 -7.69 -8.06
C ASP A 51 -2.51 -6.40 -7.26
N LEU A 52 -2.40 -6.44 -5.93
CA LEU A 52 -2.49 -5.28 -5.06
C LEU A 52 -1.69 -5.48 -3.77
N VAL A 53 -0.86 -4.50 -3.40
CA VAL A 53 -0.17 -4.42 -2.11
C VAL A 53 -0.97 -3.50 -1.19
N ILE A 54 -1.32 -3.97 0.00
CA ILE A 54 -2.07 -3.22 1.01
C ILE A 54 -1.08 -2.81 2.10
N ILE A 55 -0.86 -1.51 2.25
CA ILE A 55 0.17 -0.97 3.14
C ILE A 55 -0.49 -0.32 4.34
N ASP A 56 -0.21 -0.79 5.56
CA ASP A 56 -0.60 -0.05 6.76
C ASP A 56 0.18 1.26 6.81
N LEU A 57 -0.51 2.38 6.68
CA LEU A 57 0.09 3.70 6.78
C LEU A 57 0.60 3.99 8.20
N GLY A 58 0.08 3.28 9.21
CA GLY A 58 0.50 3.38 10.61
C GLY A 58 1.82 2.70 10.93
N LEU A 59 2.41 1.95 9.99
CA LEU A 59 3.67 1.23 10.17
C LEU A 59 4.79 2.15 10.68
N ASP A 60 5.35 1.81 11.84
CA ASP A 60 6.38 2.61 12.52
C ASP A 60 7.67 1.81 12.74
N ARG A 61 8.14 1.13 11.68
CA ARG A 61 9.39 0.38 11.70
C ARG A 61 10.30 0.82 10.56
N GLU A 62 11.15 1.78 10.87
CA GLU A 62 12.15 2.25 9.92
C GLU A 62 13.25 1.22 9.71
N ILE A 63 13.68 1.10 8.45
CA ILE A 63 14.84 0.32 8.04
C ILE A 63 15.74 1.19 7.18
N SER A 64 17.05 1.00 7.29
CA SER A 64 18.05 1.86 6.65
C SER A 64 17.97 1.86 5.12
N GLU A 65 17.42 0.81 4.52
CA GLU A 65 17.22 0.73 3.07
C GLU A 65 16.31 1.86 2.55
N PHE A 66 15.40 2.37 3.39
CA PHE A 66 14.44 3.42 3.05
C PHE A 66 14.84 4.80 3.57
N ASP A 67 16.11 5.00 3.97
CA ASP A 67 16.60 6.26 4.54
C ASP A 67 16.34 7.47 3.64
N ARG A 68 16.40 7.29 2.31
CA ARG A 68 16.13 8.35 1.35
C ARG A 68 14.67 8.80 1.45
N GLU A 69 13.73 7.86 1.30
CA GLU A 69 12.30 8.14 1.38
C GLU A 69 11.92 8.70 2.75
N ASN A 70 12.44 8.11 3.83
CA ASN A 70 12.22 8.58 5.20
C ASN A 70 12.72 10.00 5.40
N LYS A 71 13.89 10.37 4.85
CA LYS A 71 14.41 11.73 4.93
C LYS A 71 13.50 12.73 4.20
N GLU A 72 13.04 12.40 3.00
CA GLU A 72 12.12 13.25 2.23
C GLU A 72 10.78 13.43 2.97
N LEU A 73 10.25 12.36 3.57
CA LEU A 73 9.06 12.41 4.41
C LEU A 73 9.24 13.33 5.63
N ARG A 74 10.40 13.30 6.30
CA ARG A 74 10.70 14.17 7.46
C ARG A 74 10.78 15.64 7.12
N GLU A 75 11.23 15.98 5.92
CA GLU A 75 11.31 17.36 5.45
C GLU A 75 9.91 17.94 5.17
N ALA A 76 8.97 17.09 4.73
CA ALA A 76 7.59 17.48 4.43
C ALA A 76 6.64 17.37 5.63
N PHE A 77 6.86 16.43 6.55
CA PHE A 77 5.91 16.08 7.60
C PHE A 77 6.61 15.67 8.91
N ARG A 78 6.04 16.08 10.05
CA ARG A 78 6.68 15.90 11.37
C ARG A 78 6.71 14.45 11.88
N ALA A 79 5.88 13.57 11.35
CA ALA A 79 5.78 12.18 11.76
C ALA A 79 5.68 11.26 10.53
N PRO A 80 6.80 11.01 9.82
CA PRO A 80 6.85 10.03 8.75
C PRO A 80 6.35 8.68 9.23
N ARG A 81 5.74 7.92 8.33
CA ARG A 81 5.46 6.52 8.57
C ARG A 81 6.18 5.67 7.55
N SER A 82 6.77 4.57 8.03
CA SER A 82 7.53 3.65 7.19
C SER A 82 6.65 3.06 6.08
N GLY A 83 5.35 2.87 6.32
CA GLY A 83 4.38 2.50 5.28
C GLY A 83 4.35 3.49 4.11
N GLN A 84 4.37 4.79 4.38
CA GLN A 84 4.41 5.80 3.30
C GLN A 84 5.74 5.77 2.55
N ALA A 85 6.86 5.46 3.22
CA ALA A 85 8.15 5.31 2.55
C ALA A 85 8.13 4.18 1.50
N LEU A 86 7.46 3.07 1.81
CA LEU A 86 7.24 1.98 0.85
C LEU A 86 6.37 2.45 -0.33
N GLY A 87 5.24 3.09 -0.07
CA GLY A 87 4.36 3.56 -1.15
C GLY A 87 5.02 4.60 -2.06
N LEU A 88 5.82 5.54 -1.51
CA LEU A 88 6.61 6.47 -2.34
C LEU A 88 7.59 5.76 -3.27
N ARG A 89 8.27 4.71 -2.77
CA ARG A 89 9.18 3.91 -3.59
C ARG A 89 8.42 3.18 -4.69
N LEU A 90 7.28 2.58 -4.34
CA LEU A 90 6.39 1.91 -5.29
C LEU A 90 5.89 2.87 -6.35
N TRP A 91 5.42 4.07 -5.98
CA TRP A 91 5.00 5.09 -6.92
C TRP A 91 6.09 5.41 -7.93
N ARG A 92 7.31 5.71 -7.46
CA ARG A 92 8.43 6.10 -8.34
C ARG A 92 8.88 4.98 -9.26
N ARG A 93 8.74 3.72 -8.84
CA ARG A 93 9.10 2.53 -9.62
C ARG A 93 7.90 1.82 -10.25
N ARG A 94 6.70 2.39 -10.20
CA ARG A 94 5.43 1.73 -10.58
C ARG A 94 5.46 1.12 -11.99
N LYS A 95 6.06 1.81 -12.95
CA LYS A 95 6.18 1.33 -14.34
C LYS A 95 7.14 0.15 -14.49
N GLU A 96 8.21 0.14 -13.72
CA GLU A 96 9.21 -0.94 -13.74
C GLU A 96 8.65 -2.19 -13.04
N LEU A 97 8.08 -1.98 -11.85
CA LEU A 97 7.55 -3.03 -10.99
C LEU A 97 6.17 -3.53 -11.44
N GLN A 98 5.43 -2.74 -12.20
CA GLN A 98 4.02 -3.00 -12.53
C GLN A 98 3.16 -3.26 -11.27
N GLN A 99 3.54 -2.62 -10.15
CA GLN A 99 2.97 -2.90 -8.83
C GLN A 99 1.93 -1.85 -8.44
N ARG A 100 0.70 -2.30 -8.20
CA ARG A 100 -0.37 -1.48 -7.63
C ARG A 100 -0.34 -1.59 -6.12
N TYR A 101 -0.77 -0.52 -5.46
CA TYR A 101 -0.91 -0.52 -4.02
C TYR A 101 -2.01 0.43 -3.55
N CYS A 102 -2.49 0.20 -2.33
CA CYS A 102 -3.31 1.14 -1.58
C CYS A 102 -2.81 1.21 -0.13
N TYR A 103 -3.20 2.27 0.56
CA TYR A 103 -2.98 2.41 1.98
C TYR A 103 -4.20 1.92 2.76
N LEU A 104 -3.94 1.34 3.92
CA LEU A 104 -4.93 1.04 4.95
C LEU A 104 -4.54 1.83 6.20
N SER A 105 -5.49 2.54 6.82
CA SER A 105 -5.18 3.32 8.03
C SER A 105 -6.41 3.65 8.84
N ASN A 106 -6.25 3.80 10.16
CA ASN A 106 -7.24 4.48 11.01
C ASN A 106 -7.11 6.00 10.98
N ASN A 107 -6.02 6.53 10.41
CA ASN A 107 -5.70 7.96 10.42
C ASN A 107 -5.25 8.42 9.02
N PRO A 108 -6.14 8.42 8.01
CA PRO A 108 -5.78 8.73 6.62
C PRO A 108 -5.18 10.14 6.44
N TRP A 109 -5.52 11.07 7.34
CA TRP A 109 -4.97 12.44 7.39
C TRP A 109 -3.46 12.51 7.65
N ILE A 110 -2.79 11.40 8.01
CA ILE A 110 -1.33 11.36 8.18
C ILE A 110 -0.58 11.20 6.86
N LEU A 111 -1.28 10.93 5.74
CA LEU A 111 -0.65 10.83 4.43
C LEU A 111 -0.09 12.20 4.05
N ALA A 112 1.22 12.29 3.91
CA ALA A 112 1.88 13.53 3.52
C ALA A 112 1.84 13.72 1.99
N GLU A 113 1.53 14.92 1.51
CA GLU A 113 1.74 15.27 0.10
C GLU A 113 3.24 15.52 -0.15
N ILE A 114 3.86 14.68 -0.97
CA ILE A 114 5.31 14.69 -1.18
C ILE A 114 5.62 14.79 -2.66
N ASP A 115 6.68 15.55 -2.96
CA ASP A 115 7.25 15.76 -4.30
C ASP A 115 6.27 16.44 -5.28
N LYS A 116 6.28 17.78 -5.29
CA LYS A 116 5.42 18.57 -6.20
C LYS A 116 5.66 18.32 -7.70
N LYS A 117 6.73 17.62 -8.09
CA LYS A 117 7.06 17.36 -9.50
C LYS A 117 6.54 16.01 -9.99
N ASP A 118 6.53 14.99 -9.15
CA ASP A 118 5.88 13.69 -9.40
C ASP A 118 5.15 13.24 -8.13
N PRO A 119 4.07 13.95 -7.77
CA PRO A 119 3.36 13.66 -6.55
C PRO A 119 2.75 12.26 -6.62
N GLU A 120 2.77 11.57 -5.47
CA GLU A 120 2.13 10.27 -5.33
C GLU A 120 0.66 10.34 -5.77
N PHE A 121 0.19 9.29 -6.45
CA PHE A 121 -1.14 9.24 -7.06
C PHE A 121 -1.46 10.45 -7.96
N ALA A 122 -0.45 10.95 -8.67
CA ALA A 122 -0.53 12.10 -9.55
C ALA A 122 -1.07 13.37 -8.87
N GLY A 123 -0.90 13.50 -7.55
CA GLY A 123 -1.27 14.69 -6.80
C GLY A 123 -2.77 14.83 -6.57
N LYS A 124 -3.52 13.73 -6.66
CA LYS A 124 -4.93 13.68 -6.24
C LYS A 124 -5.07 14.07 -4.77
N THR A 125 -6.17 14.74 -4.44
CA THR A 125 -6.43 15.15 -3.06
C THR A 125 -6.82 13.95 -2.20
N LEU A 126 -6.70 14.10 -0.88
CA LEU A 126 -7.14 13.04 0.04
C LEU A 126 -8.63 12.72 -0.17
N GLU A 127 -9.48 13.69 -0.49
CA GLU A 127 -10.90 13.44 -0.79
C GLU A 127 -11.10 12.59 -2.06
N GLU A 128 -10.21 12.70 -3.05
CA GLU A 128 -10.28 11.87 -4.26
C GLU A 128 -9.77 10.44 -4.05
N LEU A 129 -8.91 10.25 -3.04
CA LEU A 129 -8.29 8.97 -2.70
C LEU A 129 -9.03 8.23 -1.58
N ASP A 130 -9.80 8.95 -0.76
CA ASP A 130 -10.51 8.43 0.40
C ASP A 130 -11.44 7.30 0.00
N ASP A 131 -11.39 6.23 0.79
CA ASP A 131 -12.17 5.00 0.61
C ASP A 131 -11.95 4.26 -0.73
N ILE A 132 -10.92 4.64 -1.49
CA ILE A 132 -10.51 3.96 -2.74
C ILE A 132 -9.06 3.52 -2.68
N LEU A 133 -8.13 4.45 -2.44
CA LEU A 133 -6.68 4.20 -2.38
C LEU A 133 -6.08 4.50 -1.02
N VAL A 134 -6.80 5.24 -0.18
CA VAL A 134 -6.53 5.39 1.25
C VAL A 134 -7.75 4.88 1.98
N LEU A 135 -7.71 3.60 2.35
CA LEU A 135 -8.83 2.89 2.96
C LEU A 135 -8.83 3.10 4.47
N ASP A 136 -10.00 3.44 5.01
CA ASP A 136 -10.23 3.51 6.44
C ASP A 136 -10.33 2.09 7.02
N LYS A 137 -9.37 1.72 7.87
CA LYS A 137 -9.28 0.38 8.48
C LYS A 137 -10.53 0.02 9.30
N SER A 138 -11.27 1.00 9.82
CA SER A 138 -12.54 0.79 10.53
C SER A 138 -13.74 0.50 9.61
N LYS A 139 -13.60 0.74 8.30
CA LYS A 139 -14.65 0.52 7.29
C LYS A 139 -14.36 -0.69 6.40
N VAL A 140 -13.18 -1.29 6.53
CA VAL A 140 -12.84 -2.55 5.85
C VAL A 140 -13.28 -3.70 6.75
N TRP A 141 -14.32 -4.41 6.33
CA TRP A 141 -14.94 -5.51 7.04
C TRP A 141 -14.85 -6.79 6.19
N PRO A 142 -14.95 -7.98 6.80
CA PRO A 142 -14.90 -9.23 6.05
C PRO A 142 -15.93 -9.31 4.91
N ASP A 143 -17.11 -8.72 5.06
CA ASP A 143 -18.17 -8.75 4.04
C ASP A 143 -17.97 -7.77 2.87
N ASN A 144 -17.01 -6.83 2.96
CA ASN A 144 -16.78 -5.80 1.94
C ASN A 144 -15.32 -5.69 1.46
N VAL A 145 -14.40 -6.47 2.05
CA VAL A 145 -12.96 -6.36 1.78
C VAL A 145 -12.61 -6.65 0.32
N GLU A 146 -13.25 -7.65 -0.27
CA GLU A 146 -13.03 -8.02 -1.67
C GLU A 146 -13.41 -6.87 -2.60
N GLU A 147 -14.61 -6.29 -2.42
CA GLU A 147 -15.11 -5.17 -3.22
C GLU A 147 -14.17 -3.96 -3.10
N LYS A 148 -13.74 -3.62 -1.88
CA LYS A 148 -12.83 -2.49 -1.65
C LYS A 148 -11.48 -2.67 -2.34
N PHE A 149 -10.91 -3.87 -2.27
CA PHE A 149 -9.62 -4.15 -2.92
C PHE A 149 -9.74 -4.21 -4.44
N GLN A 150 -10.82 -4.77 -4.97
CA GLN A 150 -11.11 -4.72 -6.40
C GLN A 150 -11.28 -3.28 -6.89
N ARG A 151 -11.98 -2.43 -6.13
CA ARG A 151 -12.15 -1.01 -6.46
C ARG A 151 -10.82 -0.27 -6.48
N ALA A 152 -9.95 -0.51 -5.49
CA ALA A 152 -8.60 0.04 -5.43
C ALA A 152 -7.77 -0.39 -6.66
N HIS A 153 -7.79 -1.68 -6.98
CA HIS A 153 -7.13 -2.22 -8.18
C HIS A 153 -7.66 -1.58 -9.48
N GLN A 154 -8.98 -1.47 -9.61
CA GLN A 154 -9.62 -0.86 -10.78
C GLN A 154 -9.25 0.62 -10.91
N LYS A 155 -9.14 1.36 -9.80
CA LYS A 155 -8.74 2.77 -9.83
C LYS A 155 -7.38 2.97 -10.49
N TRP A 156 -6.42 2.10 -10.21
CA TRP A 156 -5.12 2.12 -10.90
C TRP A 156 -5.22 1.92 -12.42
N GLN A 157 -6.16 1.08 -12.87
CA GLN A 157 -6.39 0.85 -14.30
C GLN A 157 -7.08 2.04 -14.96
N GLU A 158 -8.09 2.62 -14.32
CA GLU A 158 -8.81 3.81 -14.78
C GLU A 158 -7.87 5.00 -15.02
N GLU A 159 -6.91 5.17 -14.12
CA GLU A 159 -5.96 6.28 -14.15
C GLU A 159 -4.73 6.00 -15.04
N GLY A 160 -4.51 4.75 -15.45
CA GLY A 160 -3.39 4.38 -16.32
C GLY A 160 -2.01 4.66 -15.72
N TRP A 161 -1.85 4.46 -14.41
CA TRP A 161 -0.62 4.84 -13.70
C TRP A 161 0.54 3.85 -13.82
N LEU A 162 0.29 2.62 -14.26
CA LEU A 162 1.33 1.63 -14.54
C LEU A 162 1.99 1.81 -15.91
#